data_AF-A0AAD5PBZ1-F1
#
_entry.id   AF-A0AAD5PBZ1-F1
#
_cell.length_a   1.000
_cell.length_b   1.000
_cell.length_c   1.000
_cell.angle_alpha   90.00
_cell.angle_beta   90.00
_cell.angle_gamma   90.00
#
_symmetry.space_group_name_H-M   'P 1'
#
loop_
_entity.id
_entity.type
_entity.pdbx_description
1 polymer ?
#
loop_
_entity_poly.entity_id
_entity_poly.type
_entity_poly.pdbx_seq_one_letter_code
_entity_poly.pdbx_strand_id
1 'polypeptide(L)'
;NTTTATTNAKQQQRPARQLECFNCHVTKTPLWRRTPDRAHSLCNACGLYYKQYGTHRPLHIRQKTPNKKMQQQAQQQAQQQQQQQQLVATVAANLLQMDDTRFKGLLSRMNKEQMHGFLEMLERRCAILRNVLFEEEQQQ
;
A
#
# COMPACT_ATOMS: atom_id res chain seq x y z
N ASN A 1 -44.91 -20.54 -25.87
CA ASN A 1 -44.92 -20.87 -24.43
C ASN A 1 -44.07 -22.12 -24.28
N THR A 2 -42.87 -22.12 -23.69
CA THR A 2 -42.45 -21.49 -22.44
C THR A 2 -40.92 -21.44 -22.37
N THR A 3 -40.42 -20.29 -21.98
CA THR A 3 -39.09 -19.94 -21.50
C THR A 3 -38.80 -20.57 -20.13
N THR A 4 -37.61 -21.13 -19.92
CA THR A 4 -36.98 -21.29 -18.57
C THR A 4 -35.45 -21.38 -18.76
N ALA A 5 -34.73 -20.26 -18.70
CA ALA A 5 -34.24 -19.60 -17.49
C ALA A 5 -33.06 -20.33 -16.83
N THR A 6 -31.86 -19.94 -17.26
CA THR A 6 -30.55 -20.15 -16.64
C THR A 6 -30.57 -19.66 -15.19
N THR A 7 -30.54 -20.58 -14.23
CA THR A 7 -30.43 -20.22 -12.81
C THR A 7 -28.97 -19.93 -12.46
N ASN A 8 -28.61 -18.66 -12.60
CA ASN A 8 -27.41 -18.06 -12.03
C ASN A 8 -27.52 -18.10 -10.49
N ALA A 9 -26.97 -19.15 -9.87
CA ALA A 9 -26.88 -19.26 -8.41
C ALA A 9 -25.84 -18.25 -7.88
N LYS A 10 -26.29 -17.01 -7.61
CA LYS A 10 -25.56 -16.04 -6.80
C LYS A 10 -25.23 -16.69 -5.46
N GLN A 11 -23.96 -17.04 -5.27
CA GLN A 11 -23.40 -17.44 -3.99
C GLN A 11 -23.60 -16.29 -2.99
N GLN A 12 -24.65 -16.39 -2.19
CA GLN A 12 -24.85 -15.54 -1.02
C GLN A 12 -23.66 -15.76 -0.09
N GLN A 13 -22.70 -14.84 -0.09
CA GLN A 13 -21.65 -14.81 0.91
C GLN A 13 -22.31 -14.56 2.27
N ARG A 14 -22.53 -15.64 3.02
CA ARG A 14 -22.80 -15.56 4.45
C ARG A 14 -21.63 -14.80 5.09
N PRO A 15 -21.86 -13.88 6.05
CA PRO A 15 -20.78 -13.20 6.75
C PRO A 15 -19.81 -14.27 7.26
N ALA A 16 -18.53 -14.14 6.89
CA ALA A 16 -17.51 -15.12 7.24
C ALA A 16 -17.45 -15.20 8.77
N ARG A 17 -17.98 -16.29 9.34
CA ARG A 17 -17.79 -16.58 10.76
C ARG A 17 -16.29 -16.56 11.01
N GLN A 18 -15.87 -15.63 11.85
CA GLN A 18 -14.46 -15.40 12.12
C GLN A 18 -13.89 -16.69 12.73
N LEU A 19 -13.12 -17.42 11.92
CA LEU A 19 -12.58 -18.70 12.32
C LEU A 19 -11.49 -18.46 13.36
N GLU A 20 -11.60 -19.13 14.51
CA GLU A 20 -10.64 -19.04 15.61
C GLU A 20 -10.05 -20.41 15.95
N CYS A 21 -8.79 -20.42 16.37
CA CYS A 21 -8.14 -21.64 16.82
C CYS A 21 -8.68 -22.06 18.18
N PHE A 22 -9.21 -23.27 18.30
CA PHE A 22 -9.73 -23.82 19.55
C PHE A 22 -8.69 -23.86 20.67
N ASN A 23 -7.41 -24.12 20.34
CA ASN A 23 -6.37 -24.20 21.36
C ASN A 23 -5.82 -22.83 21.77
N CYS A 24 -5.59 -21.90 20.83
CA CYS A 24 -4.84 -20.65 21.10
C CYS A 24 -5.51 -19.36 20.65
N HIS A 25 -6.77 -19.43 20.21
CA HIS A 25 -7.64 -18.30 19.87
C HIS A 25 -7.09 -17.31 18.83
N VAL A 26 -6.06 -17.68 18.06
CA VAL A 26 -5.62 -16.85 16.94
C VAL A 26 -6.70 -16.84 15.87
N THR A 27 -6.95 -15.68 15.29
CA THR A 27 -7.91 -15.46 14.19
C THR A 27 -7.21 -15.31 12.84
N LYS A 28 -5.88 -15.30 12.83
CA LYS A 28 -5.04 -15.24 11.63
C LYS A 28 -4.04 -16.39 11.66
N THR A 29 -4.02 -17.18 10.60
CA THR A 29 -3.09 -18.28 10.41
C THR A 29 -2.94 -18.57 8.91
N PRO A 30 -1.77 -18.99 8.43
CA PRO A 30 -1.57 -19.31 7.00
C PRO A 30 -2.37 -20.54 6.55
N LEU A 31 -2.71 -21.46 7.47
CA LEU A 31 -3.48 -22.66 7.19
C LEU A 31 -4.30 -23.09 8.41
N TRP A 32 -5.59 -23.34 8.18
CA TRP A 32 -6.47 -23.94 9.18
C TRP A 32 -6.40 -25.47 9.10
N ARG A 33 -6.20 -26.10 10.24
CA ARG A 33 -6.22 -27.56 10.43
C ARG A 33 -7.48 -27.95 11.22
N ARG A 34 -7.86 -29.21 11.17
CA ARG A 34 -8.93 -29.77 12.01
C ARG A 34 -8.35 -30.78 13.00
N THR A 35 -8.99 -30.92 14.15
CA THR A 35 -8.73 -32.04 15.07
C THR A 35 -9.09 -33.38 14.41
N PRO A 36 -8.54 -34.53 14.87
CA PRO A 36 -8.81 -35.84 14.27
C PRO A 36 -10.30 -36.23 14.25
N ASP A 37 -11.04 -35.82 15.28
CA ASP A 37 -12.50 -35.95 15.42
C ASP A 37 -13.29 -34.95 14.55
N ARG A 38 -12.61 -34.04 13.84
CA ARG A 38 -13.15 -32.96 12.99
C ARG A 38 -14.05 -31.96 13.72
N ALA A 39 -14.13 -32.01 15.05
CA ALA A 39 -15.01 -31.16 15.86
C ALA A 39 -14.49 -29.72 15.97
N HIS A 40 -13.17 -29.54 16.00
CA HIS A 40 -12.55 -28.23 16.26
C HIS A 40 -11.57 -27.80 15.18
N SER A 41 -11.45 -26.48 15.00
CA SER A 41 -10.48 -25.87 14.09
C SER A 41 -9.24 -25.45 14.87
N LEU A 42 -8.07 -25.73 14.32
CA LEU A 42 -6.77 -25.39 14.88
C LEU A 42 -6.00 -24.52 13.88
N CYS A 43 -5.18 -23.60 14.38
CA CYS A 43 -4.20 -22.92 13.54
C CYS A 43 -3.09 -23.89 13.12
N ASN A 44 -2.30 -23.52 12.11
CA ASN A 44 -1.23 -24.37 11.60
C ASN A 44 -0.28 -24.85 12.70
N ALA A 45 0.14 -23.96 13.61
CA ALA A 45 1.05 -24.29 14.70
C ALA A 45 0.45 -25.29 15.71
N CYS A 46 -0.80 -25.08 16.14
CA CYS A 46 -1.46 -25.97 17.10
C CYS A 46 -1.77 -27.34 16.49
N GLY A 47 -2.18 -27.39 15.22
CA GLY A 47 -2.46 -28.65 14.55
C GLY A 47 -1.19 -29.47 14.27
N LEU A 48 -0.07 -28.83 13.93
CA LEU A 48 1.22 -29.52 13.80
C LEU A 48 1.72 -30.06 15.15
N TYR A 49 1.60 -29.27 16.22
CA TYR A 49 1.96 -29.71 17.56
C TYR A 49 1.13 -30.93 17.99
N TYR A 50 -0.18 -30.88 17.81
CA TYR A 50 -1.06 -32.00 18.17
C TYR A 50 -0.74 -33.27 17.37
N LYS A 51 -0.46 -33.13 16.07
CA LYS A 51 -0.03 -34.27 15.23
C LYS A 51 1.28 -34.90 15.73
N GLN A 52 2.21 -34.09 16.23
CA GLN A 52 3.53 -34.57 16.66
C GLN A 52 3.53 -35.14 18.08
N TYR A 53 2.81 -34.52 19.02
CA TYR A 53 2.89 -34.84 20.45
C TYR A 53 1.63 -35.47 21.04
N GLY A 54 0.55 -35.60 20.25
CA GLY A 54 -0.73 -36.15 20.71
C GLY A 54 -1.47 -35.31 21.75
N THR A 55 -0.94 -34.16 22.13
CA THR A 55 -1.48 -33.28 23.17
C THR A 55 -1.64 -31.86 22.66
N HIS A 56 -2.48 -31.07 23.32
CA HIS A 56 -2.65 -29.66 23.01
C HIS A 56 -1.39 -28.85 23.32
N ARG A 57 -1.09 -27.86 22.47
CA ARG A 57 0.11 -27.02 22.61
C ARG A 57 0.05 -26.27 23.94
N PRO A 58 1.07 -26.38 24.82
CA PRO A 58 1.13 -25.62 26.04
C PRO A 58 1.25 -24.14 25.71
N LEU A 59 0.27 -23.36 26.13
CA LEU A 59 0.27 -21.91 25.94
C LEU A 59 0.90 -21.28 27.16
N HIS A 60 2.17 -20.88 27.02
CA HIS A 60 2.71 -19.86 27.90
C HIS A 60 1.81 -18.64 27.71
N ILE A 61 1.11 -18.27 28.79
CA ILE A 61 0.10 -17.22 28.83
C ILE A 61 0.60 -16.01 28.02
N ARG A 62 0.12 -15.93 26.78
CA ARG A 62 0.17 -14.71 25.99
C ARG A 62 -1.21 -14.12 26.15
N GLN A 63 -1.46 -13.56 27.33
CA GLN A 63 -2.42 -12.46 27.41
C GLN A 63 -1.82 -11.36 26.54
N LYS A 64 -2.20 -11.34 25.25
CA LYS A 64 -2.02 -10.16 24.41
C LYS A 64 -2.99 -9.11 24.95
N THR A 65 -2.59 -8.44 26.03
CA THR A 65 -3.05 -7.08 26.25
C THR A 65 -2.59 -6.28 25.02
N PRO A 66 -3.49 -5.64 24.27
CA PRO A 66 -3.07 -4.75 23.20
C PRO A 66 -2.20 -3.67 23.84
N ASN A 67 -0.90 -3.70 23.55
CA ASN A 67 0.08 -2.83 24.18
C ASN A 67 -0.14 -1.42 23.62
N LYS A 68 -0.97 -0.62 24.32
CA LYS A 68 -1.33 0.75 23.93
C LYS A 68 -0.10 1.62 23.63
N LYS A 69 1.05 1.32 24.27
CA LYS A 69 2.35 1.97 24.01
C LYS A 69 2.85 1.77 22.58
N MET A 70 2.69 0.56 22.03
CA MET A 70 3.11 0.23 20.67
C MET A 70 2.18 0.86 19.62
N GLN A 71 0.89 1.00 19.96
CA GLN A 71 -0.09 1.66 19.09
C GLN A 71 0.10 3.19 19.07
N GLN A 72 0.44 3.80 20.22
CA GLN A 72 0.84 5.21 20.30
C GLN A 72 2.16 5.49 19.56
N GLN A 73 3.15 4.61 19.67
CA GLN A 73 4.41 4.75 18.90
C GLN A 73 4.19 4.68 17.39
N ALA A 74 3.34 3.76 16.91
CA ALA A 74 3.02 3.68 15.49
C ALA A 74 2.28 4.93 15.00
N GLN A 75 1.38 5.50 15.80
CA GLN A 75 0.69 6.77 15.48
C GLN A 75 1.66 7.96 15.47
N GLN A 76 2.60 8.04 16.41
CA GLN A 76 3.63 9.08 16.43
C GLN A 76 4.59 8.97 15.24
N GLN A 77 5.00 7.77 14.86
CA GLN A 77 5.85 7.56 13.68
C GLN A 77 5.14 7.93 12.38
N ALA A 78 3.85 7.61 12.24
CA ALA A 78 3.05 8.01 11.08
C ALA A 78 2.89 9.54 10.98
N GLN A 79 2.68 10.23 12.11
CA GLN A 79 2.63 11.69 12.15
C GLN A 79 3.98 12.33 11.79
N GLN A 80 5.09 11.79 12.29
CA GLN A 80 6.44 12.28 11.91
C GLN A 80 6.73 12.10 10.42
N GLN A 81 6.34 10.95 9.83
CA GLN A 81 6.51 10.72 8.39
C GLN A 81 5.68 11.70 7.55
N GLN A 82 4.44 11.99 7.95
CA GLN A 82 3.61 12.98 7.26
C GLN A 82 4.19 14.40 7.34
N GLN A 83 4.71 14.81 8.51
CA GLN A 83 5.37 16.10 8.66
C GLN A 83 6.63 16.22 7.80
N GLN A 84 7.43 15.15 7.73
CA GLN A 84 8.63 15.15 6.91
C GLN A 84 8.29 15.26 5.41
N GLN A 85 7.27 14.55 4.92
CA GLN A 85 6.80 14.65 3.53
C GLN A 85 6.31 16.06 3.16
N GLN A 86 5.58 16.73 4.04
CA GLN A 86 5.12 18.10 3.81
C GLN A 86 6.27 19.10 3.68
N LEU A 87 7.30 18.97 4.52
CA LEU A 87 8.49 19.83 4.49
C LEU A 87 9.26 19.72 3.16
N VAL A 88 9.44 18.49 2.63
CA VAL A 88 10.11 18.30 1.33
C VAL A 88 9.32 18.95 0.20
N ALA A 89 8.00 18.80 0.21
CA ALA A 89 7.12 19.42 -0.78
C ALA A 89 7.18 20.96 -0.72
N THR A 90 7.21 21.55 0.49
CA THR A 90 7.35 23.00 0.68
C THR A 90 8.71 23.51 0.19
N VAL A 91 9.81 22.81 0.48
CA VAL A 91 11.14 23.20 0.01
C VAL A 91 11.24 23.11 -1.51
N ALA A 92 10.68 22.05 -2.13
CA ALA A 92 10.63 21.91 -3.58
C ALA A 92 9.81 23.04 -4.24
N ALA A 93 8.64 23.39 -3.68
CA ALA A 93 7.82 24.48 -4.18
C ALA A 93 8.53 25.85 -4.08
N ASN A 94 9.24 26.11 -2.99
CA ASN A 94 10.01 27.35 -2.81
C ASN A 94 11.17 27.45 -3.81
N LEU A 95 11.87 26.34 -4.08
CA LEU A 95 12.97 26.33 -5.05
C LEU A 95 12.46 26.68 -6.47
N LEU A 96 11.33 26.10 -6.87
CA LEU A 96 10.67 26.42 -8.13
C LEU A 96 10.24 27.90 -8.22
N GLN A 97 9.73 28.48 -7.12
CA GLN A 97 9.36 29.90 -7.09
C GLN A 97 10.56 30.85 -7.21
N MET A 98 11.71 30.49 -6.62
CA MET A 98 12.93 31.29 -6.78
C MET A 98 13.47 31.22 -8.21
N ASP A 99 13.40 30.06 -8.85
CA ASP A 99 13.80 29.89 -10.25
C ASP A 99 12.89 30.66 -11.22
N ASP A 100 11.57 30.67 -10.98
CA ASP A 100 10.62 31.48 -11.78
C ASP A 100 10.91 32.97 -11.70
N THR A 101 11.28 33.45 -10.50
CA THR A 101 11.59 34.87 -10.28
C THR A 101 12.87 35.25 -11.03
N ARG A 102 13.89 34.39 -11.00
CA ARG A 102 15.14 34.59 -11.73
C ARG A 102 14.91 34.51 -13.25
N PHE A 103 14.08 33.58 -13.70
CA PHE A 103 13.72 33.42 -15.11
C PHE A 103 12.98 34.64 -15.65
N LYS A 104 11.98 35.15 -14.92
CA LYS A 104 11.28 36.40 -15.26
C LYS A 104 12.23 37.59 -15.36
N GLY A 105 13.23 37.67 -14.48
CA GLY A 105 14.26 38.72 -14.52
C GLY A 105 15.23 38.61 -15.70
N LEU A 106 15.45 37.41 -16.24
CA LEU A 106 16.22 37.21 -17.48
C LEU A 106 15.39 37.60 -18.70
N LEU A 107 14.12 37.19 -18.73
CA LEU A 107 13.17 37.52 -19.79
C LEU A 107 12.93 39.02 -19.94
N SER A 108 12.88 39.78 -18.83
CA SER A 108 12.66 41.23 -18.88
C SER A 108 13.76 42.02 -19.59
N ARG A 109 14.92 41.40 -19.84
CA ARG A 109 16.07 42.01 -20.55
C ARG A 109 16.10 41.69 -22.05
N MET A 110 15.22 40.81 -22.53
CA MET A 110 15.19 40.35 -23.92
C MET A 110 14.11 41.08 -24.71
N ASN A 111 14.37 41.37 -25.98
CA ASN A 111 13.34 41.90 -26.88
C ASN A 111 12.41 40.77 -27.39
N LYS A 112 11.32 41.14 -28.06
CA LYS A 112 10.28 40.19 -28.47
C LYS A 112 10.78 39.09 -29.42
N GLU A 113 11.67 39.43 -30.37
CA GLU A 113 12.25 38.46 -31.31
C GLU A 113 13.18 37.47 -30.60
N GLN A 114 14.02 37.97 -29.69
CA GLN A 114 14.90 37.15 -28.87
C GLN A 114 14.09 36.20 -27.98
N MET A 115 12.98 36.65 -27.41
CA MET A 115 12.08 35.80 -26.62
C MET A 115 11.47 34.67 -27.45
N HIS A 116 11.03 34.97 -28.68
CA HIS A 116 10.51 33.94 -29.59
C HIS A 116 11.57 32.89 -29.94
N GLY A 117 12.77 33.32 -30.33
CA GLY A 117 13.86 32.37 -30.63
C GLY A 117 14.28 31.53 -29.43
N PHE A 118 14.26 32.12 -28.23
CA PHE A 118 14.55 31.39 -27.00
C PHE A 118 13.46 30.38 -26.64
N LEU A 119 12.18 30.74 -26.84
CA LEU A 119 11.05 29.83 -26.65
C LEU A 119 11.13 28.63 -27.60
N GLU A 120 11.41 28.87 -28.89
CA GLU A 120 11.55 27.81 -29.89
C GLU A 120 12.70 26.84 -29.54
N MET A 121 13.82 27.38 -29.07
CA MET A 121 14.94 26.57 -28.57
C MET A 121 14.53 25.70 -27.37
N LEU A 122 13.75 26.23 -26.42
CA LEU A 122 13.26 25.47 -25.27
C LEU A 122 12.28 24.37 -25.70
N GLU A 123 11.33 24.69 -26.59
CA GLU A 123 10.36 23.73 -27.11
C GLU A 123 11.03 22.55 -27.82
N ARG A 124 12.07 22.81 -28.63
CA ARG A 124 12.85 21.76 -29.29
C ARG A 124 13.54 20.85 -28.27
N ARG A 125 14.11 21.40 -27.20
CA ARG A 125 14.72 20.59 -26.13
C ARG A 125 13.68 19.76 -25.38
N CYS A 126 12.51 20.34 -25.08
CA CYS A 126 11.40 19.61 -24.46
C CYS A 126 10.88 18.48 -25.36
N ALA A 127 10.85 18.67 -26.68
CA ALA A 127 10.49 17.61 -27.63
C ALA A 127 11.48 16.43 -27.58
N ILE A 128 12.80 16.71 -27.57
CA ILE A 128 13.83 15.68 -27.43
C ILE A 128 13.66 14.91 -26.11
N LEU A 129 13.50 15.63 -24.99
CA LEU A 129 13.32 15.00 -23.69
C LEU A 129 12.08 14.09 -23.65
N ARG A 130 10.95 14.56 -24.20
CA ARG A 130 9.72 13.75 -24.28
C ARG A 130 9.92 12.47 -25.09
N ASN A 131 10.66 12.54 -26.19
CA ASN A 131 10.94 11.36 -27.02
C ASN A 131 11.81 10.34 -26.26
N VAL A 132 12.86 10.80 -25.56
CA VAL A 132 13.72 9.91 -24.75
C VAL A 132 12.91 9.21 -23.65
N LEU A 133 12.07 9.96 -22.92
CA LEU A 133 11.23 9.40 -21.87
C LEU A 133 10.21 8.38 -22.41
N PHE A 134 9.67 8.62 -23.61
CA PHE A 134 8.74 7.69 -24.24
C PHE A 134 9.42 6.40 -24.73
N GLU A 135 10.68 6.47 -25.17
CA GLU A 135 11.46 5.30 -25.57
C GLU A 135 11.81 4.39 -24.38
N GLU A 136 12.02 4.95 -23.19
CA GLU A 136 12.28 4.17 -21.96
C GLU A 136 11.06 3.39 -21.48
N GLU A 137 9.84 3.91 -21.68
CA GLU A 137 8.60 3.23 -21.27
C GLU A 137 8.23 2.02 -22.17
N GLN A 138 8.73 1.96 -23.41
CA GLN A 138 8.44 0.86 -24.35
C GLN A 138 9.39 -0.36 -24.20
N GLN A 139 10.44 -0.23 -23.39
CA GLN A 139 11.42 -1.30 -23.12
C GLN A 139 11.17 -2.07 -21.81
N GLN A 140 10.11 -1.73 -21.07
CA GLN A 140 9.62 -2.45 -19.88
C GLN A 140 8.35 -3.24 -20.18
#